data_AF-X0BDI1-F1
#
_entry.id   AF-X0BDI1-F1
#
_cell.length_a   1.000
_cell.length_b   1.000
_cell.length_c   1.000
_cell.angle_alpha   90.00
_cell.angle_beta   90.00
_cell.angle_gamma   90.00
#
_symmetry.space_group_name_H-M   'P 1'
#
loop_
_entity.id
_entity.type
_entity.pdbx_description
1 polymer ?
#
loop_
_entity_poly.entity_id
_entity_poly.type
_entity_poly.pdbx_seq_one_letter_code
_entity_poly.pdbx_strand_id
1 'polypeptide(L)'
;MSGHLLIQSIAEDVDREKLQIVTFHPGQILSDTARAAGLDESSAPFDDENLPGHWAVWASTPQAAFLHGRFAWAAWDVDELSSGDVRKRIDEHDDFLTLKLIGL
;
A
#
# COMPACT_ATOMS: atom_id res chain seq x y z
N MET A 1 9.08 10.26 9.95
CA MET A 1 8.92 10.44 8.49
C MET A 1 10.19 10.14 7.68
N SER A 2 11.39 10.22 8.25
CA SER A 2 12.66 10.01 7.52
C SER A 2 12.87 8.60 6.96
N GLY A 3 12.39 7.56 7.66
CA GLY A 3 12.55 6.17 7.22
C GLY A 3 11.77 5.84 5.94
N HIS A 4 10.61 6.46 5.75
CA HIS A 4 9.80 6.24 4.54
C HIS A 4 10.51 6.81 3.29
N LEU A 5 11.14 7.99 3.40
CA LEU A 5 11.89 8.60 2.31
C LEU A 5 13.06 7.72 1.85
N LEU A 6 13.76 7.07 2.77
CA LEU A 6 14.82 6.12 2.44
C LEU A 6 14.28 4.94 1.61
N ILE A 7 13.16 4.35 2.03
CA ILE A 7 12.54 3.22 1.31
C ILE A 7 12.07 3.64 -0.08
N GLN A 8 11.54 4.85 -0.23
CA GLN A 8 11.13 5.41 -1.52
C GLN A 8 12.34 5.63 -2.45
N SER A 9 13.45 6.17 -1.95
CA SER A 9 14.69 6.30 -2.73
C SER A 9 15.23 4.94 -3.18
N ILE A 10 15.17 3.91 -2.33
CA ILE A 10 15.55 2.55 -2.73
C ILE A 10 14.63 2.03 -3.83
N ALA A 11 13.32 2.29 -3.76
CA ALA A 11 12.38 1.89 -4.80
C ALA A 11 12.62 2.63 -6.12
N GLU A 12 13.13 3.87 -6.11
CA GLU A 12 13.47 4.58 -7.33
C GLU A 12 14.75 4.02 -8.00
N ASP A 13 15.75 3.64 -7.19
CA ASP A 13 17.06 3.22 -7.68
C ASP A 13 17.16 1.73 -8.05
N VAL A 14 16.27 0.89 -7.52
CA VAL A 14 16.33 -0.57 -7.70
C VAL A 14 15.34 -1.04 -8.76
N ASP A 15 15.83 -1.84 -9.70
CA ASP A 15 14.97 -2.54 -10.66
C ASP A 15 13.95 -3.42 -9.92
N ARG A 16 12.66 -3.22 -10.22
CA ARG A 16 11.56 -3.96 -9.59
C ARG A 16 11.69 -5.48 -9.70
N GLU A 17 12.33 -5.99 -10.76
CA GLU A 17 12.52 -7.43 -10.98
C GLU A 17 13.53 -8.02 -9.98
N LYS A 18 14.34 -7.16 -9.33
CA LYS A 18 15.27 -7.54 -8.26
C LYS A 18 14.65 -7.37 -6.88
N LEU A 19 13.88 -6.31 -6.68
CA LEU A 19 13.21 -6.00 -5.41
C LEU A 19 11.96 -5.17 -5.67
N GLN A 20 10.82 -5.66 -5.20
CA GLN A 20 9.58 -4.89 -5.20
C GLN A 20 9.34 -4.26 -3.83
N ILE A 21 9.04 -2.95 -3.84
CA ILE A 21 8.65 -2.19 -2.65
C ILE A 21 7.26 -1.63 -2.90
N VAL A 22 6.32 -1.95 -2.02
CA VAL A 22 4.96 -1.39 -2.03
C VAL A 22 4.64 -0.94 -0.61
N THR A 23 4.15 0.29 -0.46
CA THR A 23 3.60 0.77 0.81
C THR A 23 2.09 0.65 0.75
N PHE A 24 1.45 0.25 1.84
CA PHE A 24 -0.01 0.24 1.86
C PHE A 24 -0.60 0.58 3.21
N HIS A 25 -1.81 1.15 3.18
CA HIS A 25 -2.66 1.29 4.36
C HIS A 25 -3.37 -0.06 4.61
N PRO A 26 -3.21 -0.69 5.78
CA PRO A 26 -3.79 -1.99 6.06
C PRO A 26 -5.30 -1.94 6.36
N GLY A 27 -5.87 -0.74 6.50
CA GLY A 27 -7.21 -0.55 7.03
C GLY A 27 -7.17 -0.30 8.53
N GLN A 28 -8.34 -0.32 9.15
CA GLN A 28 -8.48 -0.11 10.58
C GLN A 28 -8.63 -1.45 11.30
N ILE A 29 -7.54 -1.93 11.90
CA ILE A 29 -7.53 -3.25 12.56
C ILE A 29 -7.63 -3.11 14.07
N LEU A 30 -8.51 -3.88 14.69
CA LEU A 30 -8.67 -3.94 16.14
C LEU A 30 -7.49 -4.71 16.78
N SER A 31 -6.39 -4.00 17.00
CA SER A 31 -5.18 -4.56 17.61
C SER A 31 -5.32 -4.84 19.11
N ASP A 32 -4.44 -5.66 19.67
CA ASP A 32 -4.36 -5.91 21.11
C ASP A 32 -4.16 -4.63 21.93
N THR A 33 -3.38 -3.68 21.40
CA THR A 33 -3.18 -2.37 22.03
C THR A 33 -4.48 -1.56 22.07
N ALA A 34 -5.27 -1.60 20.99
CA ALA A 34 -6.58 -0.95 20.96
C ALA A 34 -7.55 -1.61 21.95
N ARG A 35 -7.55 -2.94 22.05
CA ARG A 35 -8.32 -3.69 23.05
C ARG A 35 -7.91 -3.34 24.49
N ALA A 36 -6.61 -3.23 24.76
CA ALA A 36 -6.09 -2.80 26.05
C ALA A 36 -6.49 -1.36 26.41
N ALA A 37 -6.75 -0.52 25.41
CA ALA A 37 -7.28 0.83 25.58
C ALA A 37 -8.83 0.87 25.78
N GLY A 38 -9.49 -0.29 25.82
CA GLY A 38 -10.93 -0.41 26.05
C GLY A 38 -11.79 -0.39 24.79
N LEU A 39 -11.20 -0.52 23.60
CA LEU A 39 -11.94 -0.67 22.36
C LEU A 39 -12.35 -2.12 22.14
N ASP A 40 -13.51 -2.30 21.54
CA ASP A 40 -14.06 -3.58 21.13
C ASP A 40 -14.59 -3.51 19.68
N GLU A 41 -15.14 -4.61 19.19
CA GLU A 41 -15.68 -4.75 17.84
C GLU A 41 -16.80 -3.73 17.54
N SER A 42 -17.48 -3.20 18.56
CA SER A 42 -18.55 -2.22 18.42
C SER A 42 -18.07 -0.78 18.42
N SER A 43 -16.80 -0.56 18.80
CA SER A 43 -16.26 0.78 19.04
C SER A 43 -16.00 1.56 17.75
N ALA A 44 -15.82 0.88 16.63
CA ALA A 44 -15.61 1.48 15.30
C ALA A 44 -15.85 0.42 14.20
N PRO A 45 -15.99 0.81 12.93
CA PRO A 45 -16.03 -0.14 11.82
C PRO A 45 -14.63 -0.67 11.52
N PHE A 46 -14.14 -1.59 12.35
CA PHE A 46 -12.85 -2.25 12.10
C PHE A 46 -12.96 -3.19 10.88
N ASP A 47 -11.90 -3.22 10.07
CA ASP A 47 -11.73 -4.16 8.98
C ASP A 47 -11.31 -5.53 9.51
N ASP A 48 -11.67 -6.58 8.79
CA ASP A 48 -11.19 -7.95 9.04
C ASP A 48 -9.68 -8.02 8.78
N GLU A 49 -8.89 -8.53 9.72
CA GLU A 49 -7.44 -8.62 9.60
C GLU A 49 -6.94 -9.47 8.42
N ASN A 50 -7.79 -10.38 7.91
CA ASN A 50 -7.47 -11.16 6.73
C ASN A 50 -7.43 -10.30 5.46
N LEU A 51 -8.14 -9.16 5.42
CA LEU A 51 -8.14 -8.26 4.27
C LEU A 51 -6.73 -7.75 3.93
N PRO A 52 -6.01 -7.05 4.83
CA PRO A 52 -4.63 -6.66 4.55
C PRO A 52 -3.66 -7.84 4.44
N GLY A 53 -3.94 -8.97 5.10
CA GLY A 53 -3.14 -10.19 4.98
C GLY A 53 -3.17 -10.76 3.55
N HIS A 54 -4.37 -10.98 3.01
CA HIS A 54 -4.55 -11.44 1.63
C HIS A 54 -4.04 -10.41 0.62
N TRP A 55 -4.28 -9.13 0.87
CA TRP A 55 -3.77 -8.06 0.02
C TRP A 55 -2.24 -8.07 -0.05
N ALA A 56 -1.54 -8.24 1.09
CA ALA A 56 -0.09 -8.30 1.12
C ALA A 56 0.47 -9.50 0.32
N VAL A 57 -0.21 -10.65 0.38
CA VAL A 57 0.13 -11.82 -0.45
C VAL A 57 -0.05 -11.50 -1.93
N TRP A 58 -1.17 -10.90 -2.33
CA TRP A 58 -1.40 -10.48 -3.72
C TRP A 58 -0.36 -9.45 -4.18
N ALA A 59 -0.04 -8.46 -3.34
CA ALA A 59 0.93 -7.42 -3.64
C ALA A 59 2.36 -7.96 -3.81
N SER A 60 2.64 -9.18 -3.32
CA SER A 60 3.93 -9.86 -3.51
C SER A 60 4.05 -10.58 -4.86
N THR A 61 2.99 -10.65 -5.66
CA THR A 61 3.00 -11.35 -6.96
C THR A 61 3.41 -10.41 -8.10
N PRO A 62 3.78 -10.96 -9.28
CA PRO A 62 4.04 -10.15 -10.48
C PRO A 62 2.84 -9.34 -10.98
N GLN A 63 1.61 -9.71 -10.58
CA GLN A 63 0.40 -8.99 -11.00
C GLN A 63 0.38 -7.57 -10.43
N ALA A 64 0.97 -7.37 -9.25
CA ALA A 64 1.05 -6.09 -8.58
C ALA A 64 2.30 -5.27 -8.95
N ALA A 65 3.08 -5.69 -9.95
CA ALA A 65 4.33 -5.04 -10.38
C ALA A 65 4.21 -3.54 -10.70
N PHE A 66 3.00 -3.10 -11.09
CA PHE A 66 2.70 -1.71 -11.37
C PHE A 66 2.64 -0.82 -10.11
N LEU A 67 2.59 -1.41 -8.91
CA LEU A 67 2.59 -0.71 -7.63
C LEU A 67 4.00 -0.51 -7.05
N HIS A 68 5.06 -0.90 -7.76
CA HIS A 68 6.43 -0.67 -7.31
C HIS A 68 6.67 0.82 -7.01
N GLY A 69 7.21 1.13 -5.83
CA GLY A 69 7.45 2.48 -5.33
C GLY A 69 6.18 3.26 -4.94
N ARG A 70 5.00 2.63 -4.96
CA ARG A 70 3.72 3.31 -4.77
C ARG A 70 3.05 2.96 -3.45
N PHE A 71 2.08 3.79 -3.10
CA PHE A 71 1.19 3.67 -1.97
C PHE A 71 -0.20 3.19 -2.43
N ALA A 72 -0.74 2.18 -1.77
CA ALA A 72 -2.09 1.68 -2.01
C ALA A 72 -2.87 1.52 -0.70
N TRP A 73 -4.15 1.16 -0.78
CA TRP A 73 -4.95 0.79 0.38
C TRP A 73 -5.47 -0.62 0.17
N ALA A 74 -5.30 -1.49 1.18
CA ALA A 74 -5.76 -2.88 1.13
C ALA A 74 -7.27 -3.05 0.85
N ALA A 75 -8.08 -2.04 1.18
CA ALA A 75 -9.52 -2.05 0.95
C ALA A 75 -9.92 -1.69 -0.50
N TRP A 76 -8.98 -1.28 -1.36
CA TRP A 76 -9.26 -0.99 -2.76
C TRP A 76 -9.40 -2.27 -3.58
N ASP A 77 -10.26 -2.23 -4.60
CA ASP A 77 -10.46 -3.33 -5.54
C ASP A 77 -9.20 -3.51 -6.41
N VAL A 78 -8.63 -4.72 -6.37
CA VAL A 78 -7.39 -5.05 -7.09
C VAL A 78 -7.60 -5.14 -8.60
N ASP A 79 -8.80 -5.50 -9.06
CA ASP A 79 -9.12 -5.58 -10.49
C ASP A 79 -9.29 -4.17 -11.06
N GLU A 80 -9.93 -3.27 -10.31
CA GLU A 80 -10.02 -1.85 -10.66
C GLU A 80 -8.62 -1.19 -10.70
N LEU A 81 -7.78 -1.48 -9.69
CA LEU A 81 -6.39 -1.04 -9.67
C LEU A 81 -5.58 -1.55 -10.85
N SER A 82 -5.85 -2.77 -11.31
CA SER A 82 -5.06 -3.45 -12.34
C SER A 82 -5.51 -3.15 -13.77
N SER A 83 -6.74 -2.69 -13.97
CA SER A 83 -7.35 -2.57 -15.32
C SER A 83 -8.20 -1.33 -15.56
N GLY A 84 -8.53 -0.55 -14.53
CA GLY A 84 -9.40 0.61 -14.63
C GLY A 84 -8.68 1.93 -14.94
N ASP A 85 -9.38 3.03 -14.70
CA ASP A 85 -8.82 4.38 -14.89
C ASP A 85 -7.66 4.67 -13.92
N VAL A 86 -7.67 4.02 -12.74
CA VAL A 86 -6.55 4.09 -11.80
C VAL A 86 -5.29 3.51 -12.43
N ARG A 87 -5.39 2.38 -13.14
CA ARG A 87 -4.26 1.79 -13.84
C ARG A 87 -3.69 2.74 -14.89
N LYS A 88 -4.55 3.33 -15.72
CA LYS A 88 -4.13 4.29 -16.74
C LYS A 88 -3.35 5.45 -16.12
N ARG A 89 -3.85 6.01 -15.01
CA ARG A 89 -3.16 7.08 -14.28
C ARG A 89 -1.81 6.67 -13.73
N ILE A 90 -1.67 5.43 -13.25
CA ILE A 90 -0.37 4.88 -12.79
C ILE A 90 0.62 4.80 -13.94
N ASP A 91 0.17 4.39 -15.13
CA ASP A 91 1.01 4.23 -16.32
C ASP A 91 1.35 5.58 -16.98
N GLU A 92 0.48 6.59 -16.88
CA GLU A 92 0.66 7.92 -17.46
C GLU A 92 1.42 8.91 -16.54
N HIS A 93 1.33 8.72 -15.23
CA HIS A 93 1.88 9.65 -14.24
C HIS A 93 2.78 8.91 -13.23
N ASP A 94 4.09 9.07 -13.38
CA ASP A 94 5.10 8.46 -12.50
C ASP A 94 5.02 8.93 -11.04
N ASP A 95 4.42 10.09 -10.78
CA ASP A 95 4.23 10.66 -9.45
C ASP A 95 2.91 10.20 -8.79
N PHE A 96 2.00 9.61 -9.56
CA PHE A 96 0.71 9.19 -9.02
C PHE A 96 0.85 8.05 -8.02
N LEU A 97 0.20 8.22 -6.85
CA LEU A 97 0.28 7.32 -5.70
C LEU A 97 1.71 7.13 -5.17
N THR A 98 2.60 8.10 -5.38
CA THR A 98 3.93 8.08 -4.78
C THR A 98 4.01 9.07 -3.62
N LEU A 99 4.88 8.77 -2.66
CA LEU A 99 5.14 9.63 -1.50
C LEU A 99 6.58 10.12 -1.60
N LYS A 100 6.79 11.10 -2.47
CA LYS A 100 8.11 11.63 -2.79
C LYS A 100 8.35 12.99 -2.16
N LEU A 101 9.62 13.27 -1.86
CA LEU A 101 10.07 14.62 -1.57
C LEU A 101 10.32 15.34 -2.90
N ILE A 102 9.52 16.37 -3.19
CA ILE A 102 9.74 17.22 -4.38
C ILE A 102 10.60 18.41 -3.95
N GLY A 103 11.90 18.30 -4.19
CA GLY A 103 12.87 19.38 -4.08
C GLY A 103 13.60 19.52 -2.73
N LEU A 104 14.80 20.10 -2.83
CA LEU A 104 15.14 21.31 -2.07
C LEU A 104 15.01 22.50 -3.02
#